data_AF-A0AAU3UBM1-F1
#
_entry.id   AF-A0AAU3UBM1-F1
#
_cell.length_a   1.000
_cell.length_b   1.000
_cell.length_c   1.000
_cell.angle_alpha   90.00
_cell.angle_beta   90.00
_cell.angle_gamma   90.00
#
_symmetry.space_group_name_H-M   'P 1'
#
loop_
_entity.id
_entity.type
_entity.pdbx_description
1 polymer ?
#
loop_
_entity_poly.entity_id
_entity_poly.type
_entity_poly.pdbx_seq_one_letter_code
_entity_poly.pdbx_strand_id
1 'polypeptide(L)'
;MRSGRCPKCQGSKIFVCANQQPSEEYSNVVRPFHVTTVKYPKKDTGAAEGTRHLSAVGTFETWICAACGFTEWYAQDAAELLDRLARIPGSGVRVVGDS
;
A
#
# COMPACT_ATOMS: atom_id res chain seq x y z
N MET A 1 14.88 -2.02 8.42
CA MET A 1 14.95 -3.34 9.08
C MET A 1 15.07 -4.52 8.10
N ARG A 2 15.07 -4.29 6.77
CA ARG A 2 15.22 -5.35 5.75
C ARG A 2 16.48 -6.23 5.89
N SER A 3 17.54 -5.74 6.53
CA SER A 3 18.74 -6.52 6.86
C SER A 3 18.55 -7.50 8.03
N GLY A 4 17.34 -7.61 8.59
CA GLY A 4 17.05 -8.42 9.78
C GLY A 4 17.46 -7.76 11.10
N ARG A 5 17.88 -6.49 11.09
CA ARG A 5 18.27 -5.73 12.30
C ARG A 5 17.61 -4.36 12.37
N CYS A 6 17.35 -3.91 13.59
CA CYS A 6 16.86 -2.57 13.87
C CYS A 6 17.96 -1.52 13.61
N PRO A 7 17.72 -0.51 12.76
CA PRO A 7 18.72 0.52 12.49
C PRO A 7 18.97 1.45 13.69
N LYS A 8 18.05 1.50 14.66
CA LYS A 8 18.17 2.33 15.86
C LYS A 8 18.97 1.67 16.99
N CYS A 9 18.71 0.40 17.29
CA CYS A 9 19.30 -0.27 18.45
C CYS A 9 20.05 -1.57 18.13
N GLN A 10 20.15 -1.96 16.84
CA GLN A 10 20.76 -3.20 16.37
C GLN A 10 20.10 -4.49 16.86
N GLY A 11 18.95 -4.42 17.54
CA GLY A 11 18.16 -5.57 17.94
C GLY A 11 17.71 -6.42 16.73
N SER A 12 17.72 -7.74 16.91
CA SER A 12 17.45 -8.72 15.84
C SER A 12 16.02 -9.30 15.87
N LYS A 13 15.28 -9.15 16.97
CA LYS A 13 13.88 -9.58 17.04
C LYS A 13 12.98 -8.50 16.46
N ILE A 14 12.44 -8.77 15.27
CA ILE A 14 11.55 -7.87 14.54
C ILE A 14 10.20 -8.56 14.36
N PHE A 15 9.11 -7.88 14.73
CA PHE A 15 7.76 -8.29 14.36
C PHE A 15 7.43 -7.74 12.98
N VAL A 16 6.81 -8.56 12.15
CA VAL A 16 6.34 -8.18 10.81
C VAL A 16 4.83 -8.39 10.80
N CYS A 17 4.08 -7.31 10.58
CA CYS A 17 2.63 -7.30 10.69
C CYS A 17 2.02 -6.87 9.36
N ALA A 18 1.20 -7.74 8.77
CA ALA A 18 0.34 -7.35 7.66
C ALA A 18 -0.70 -6.34 8.17
N ASN A 19 -0.75 -5.16 7.55
CA ASN A 19 -1.71 -4.15 7.95
C ASN A 19 -3.08 -4.46 7.34
N GLN A 20 -4.10 -4.45 8.19
CA GLN A 20 -5.48 -4.61 7.80
C GLN A 20 -6.31 -3.45 8.34
N GLN A 21 -7.40 -3.15 7.64
CA GLN A 21 -8.38 -2.14 8.02
C GLN A 21 -9.76 -2.79 8.15
N PRO A 22 -10.63 -2.29 9.04
CA PRO A 22 -12.01 -2.74 9.09
C PRO A 22 -12.71 -2.54 7.74
N SER A 23 -13.59 -3.47 7.37
CA SER A 23 -14.49 -3.26 6.25
C SER A 23 -15.57 -2.24 6.63
N GLU A 24 -15.74 -1.18 5.84
CA GLU A 24 -16.81 -0.19 6.07
C GLU A 24 -18.21 -0.84 6.06
N GLU A 25 -18.39 -1.87 5.24
CA GLU A 25 -19.69 -2.53 5.02
C GLU A 25 -20.00 -3.64 6.05
N TYR A 26 -19.00 -4.14 6.78
CA TYR A 26 -19.14 -5.34 7.60
C TYR A 26 -18.29 -5.23 8.87
N SER A 27 -18.93 -5.33 10.04
CA SER A 27 -18.26 -5.19 11.34
C SER A 27 -17.35 -6.37 11.71
N ASN A 28 -17.48 -7.50 11.02
CA ASN A 28 -16.75 -8.73 11.28
C ASN A 28 -15.73 -9.08 10.18
N VAL A 29 -15.48 -8.17 9.24
CA VAL A 29 -14.54 -8.38 8.13
C VAL A 29 -13.44 -7.34 8.18
N VAL A 30 -12.23 -7.80 7.96
CA VAL A 30 -11.04 -6.96 7.76
C VAL A 30 -10.55 -7.13 6.33
N ARG A 31 -9.99 -6.07 5.75
CA ARG A 31 -9.41 -6.06 4.41
C ARG A 31 -7.96 -5.59 4.48
N PRO A 32 -7.10 -5.97 3.52
CA PRO A 32 -5.75 -5.42 3.46
C PRO A 32 -5.77 -3.89 3.45
N PHE A 33 -4.78 -3.28 4.12
CA PHE A 33 -4.57 -1.85 4.08
C PHE A 33 -3.68 -1.50 2.88
N HIS A 34 -4.30 -0.93 1.85
CA HIS A 34 -3.66 -0.65 0.56
C HIS A 34 -2.89 0.67 0.59
N VAL A 35 -1.86 0.80 -0.25
CA VAL A 35 -1.05 2.04 -0.35
C VAL A 35 -1.88 3.21 -0.85
N THR A 36 -2.71 2.95 -1.86
CA THR A 36 -3.72 3.89 -2.35
C THR A 36 -4.85 3.13 -3.03
N THR A 37 -5.99 3.78 -3.15
CA THR A 37 -7.12 3.30 -3.96
C THR A 37 -7.53 4.41 -4.91
N VAL A 38 -7.50 4.13 -6.20
CA VAL A 38 -7.76 5.14 -7.25
C VAL A 38 -8.96 4.75 -8.10
N LYS A 39 -9.63 5.76 -8.64
CA LYS A 39 -10.71 5.59 -9.61
C LYS A 39 -10.13 5.62 -11.03
N TYR A 40 -10.35 4.57 -11.81
CA TYR A 40 -9.97 4.57 -13.21
C TYR A 40 -10.96 5.36 -14.07
N PRO A 41 -10.49 6.19 -15.03
CA PRO A 41 -11.34 6.74 -16.07
C PRO A 41 -11.89 5.61 -16.95
N LYS A 42 -13.22 5.59 -17.14
CA LYS A 42 -14.01 4.58 -17.90
C LYS A 42 -13.43 4.18 -19.26
N LYS A 43 -12.71 5.08 -19.93
CA LYS A 43 -12.14 4.88 -21.28
C LYS A 43 -10.99 3.88 -21.34
N ASP A 44 -10.35 3.57 -20.21
CA ASP A 44 -9.12 2.76 -20.18
C ASP A 44 -9.35 1.34 -19.63
N THR A 45 -10.60 0.97 -19.27
CA THR A 45 -10.92 -0.32 -18.62
C THR A 45 -11.77 -1.27 -19.46
N GLY A 46 -12.31 -0.83 -20.60
CA GLY A 46 -13.19 -1.66 -21.46
C GLY A 46 -14.50 -2.11 -20.78
N ALA A 47 -14.88 -1.49 -19.66
CA ALA A 47 -15.98 -1.93 -18.82
C ALA A 47 -17.33 -1.28 -19.19
N ALA A 48 -18.42 -2.01 -18.93
CA ALA A 48 -19.79 -1.56 -19.18
C ALA A 48 -20.16 -0.30 -18.38
N GLU A 49 -21.12 0.46 -18.92
CA GLU A 49 -21.63 1.69 -18.34
C GLU A 49 -22.28 1.45 -16.97
N GLY A 50 -21.80 2.15 -15.93
CA GLY A 50 -22.31 2.06 -14.55
C GLY A 50 -21.33 1.46 -13.53
N THR A 51 -20.28 0.77 -13.98
CA THR A 51 -19.30 0.14 -13.08
C THR A 51 -18.21 1.14 -12.67
N ARG A 52 -18.13 1.50 -11.38
CA ARG A 52 -17.00 2.24 -10.82
C ARG A 52 -15.80 1.28 -10.68
N HIS A 53 -14.76 1.44 -11.49
CA HIS A 53 -13.52 0.69 -11.27
C HIS A 53 -12.63 1.42 -10.28
N LEU A 54 -12.66 0.92 -9.04
CA LEU A 54 -11.64 1.18 -8.04
C LEU A 54 -10.53 0.15 -8.23
N SER A 55 -9.28 0.60 -8.21
CA SER A 55 -8.15 -0.31 -8.05
C SER A 55 -7.40 0.02 -6.80
N ALA A 56 -7.29 -0.99 -5.95
CA ALA A 56 -6.44 -1.00 -4.79
C ALA A 56 -5.00 -1.32 -5.23
N VAL A 57 -4.03 -0.56 -4.73
CA VAL A 57 -2.63 -0.64 -5.16
C VAL A 57 -1.77 -1.06 -3.98
N GLY A 58 -1.06 -2.18 -4.14
CA GLY A 58 -0.15 -2.72 -3.14
C GLY A 58 -0.79 -2.94 -1.78
N THR A 59 0.01 -3.33 -0.80
CA THR A 59 -0.40 -3.39 0.61
C THR A 59 0.69 -2.83 1.51
N PHE A 60 0.31 -2.37 2.70
CA PHE A 60 1.27 -2.01 3.73
C PHE A 60 1.60 -3.18 4.64
N GLU A 61 2.87 -3.25 5.00
CA GLU A 61 3.39 -4.08 6.07
C GLU A 61 4.17 -3.22 7.06
N THR A 62 3.98 -3.47 8.35
CA THR A 62 4.67 -2.76 9.43
C THR A 62 5.72 -3.66 10.07
N TRP A 63 6.94 -3.15 10.18
CA TRP A 63 8.03 -3.84 10.88
C TRP A 63 8.30 -3.10 12.18
N ILE A 64 8.31 -3.83 13.30
CA ILE A 64 8.45 -3.26 14.64
C ILE A 64 9.60 -3.96 15.38
N CYS A 65 10.59 -3.18 15.82
CA CYS A 65 11.65 -3.72 16.67
C CYS A 65 11.10 -4.06 18.06
N ALA A 66 11.24 -5.31 18.48
CA ALA A 66 10.77 -5.76 19.79
C ALA A 66 11.53 -5.12 20.98
N ALA A 67 12.75 -4.61 20.74
CA ALA A 67 13.59 -4.05 21.80
C ALA A 67 13.36 -2.56 22.05
N CYS A 68 13.19 -1.75 21.00
CA CYS A 68 13.08 -0.30 21.14
C CYS A 68 11.79 0.30 20.54
N GLY A 69 10.91 -0.52 19.96
CA GLY A 69 9.66 -0.06 19.36
C GLY A 69 9.82 0.71 18.04
N PHE A 70 11.05 0.89 17.53
CA PHE A 70 11.26 1.56 16.24
C PHE A 70 10.47 0.84 15.14
N THR A 71 9.75 1.63 14.36
CA THR A 71 8.74 1.15 13.41
C THR A 71 9.04 1.69 12.01
N GLU A 72 8.98 0.80 11.01
CA GLU A 72 9.05 1.14 9.59
C GLU A 72 7.82 0.57 8.87
N TRP A 73 7.36 1.30 7.85
CA TRP A 73 6.29 0.86 6.96
C TRP A 73 6.89 0.53 5.60
N TYR A 74 6.48 -0.60 5.03
CA TYR A 74 6.89 -1.03 3.70
C TYR A 74 5.66 -1.22 2.82
N ALA A 75 5.72 -0.65 1.62
CA ALA A 75 4.79 -0.97 0.55
C ALA A 75 5.21 -2.27 -0.13
N GLN A 76 4.28 -3.21 -0.25
CA GLN A 76 4.41 -4.46 -0.98
C GLN A 76 3.61 -4.38 -2.28
N ASP A 77 4.12 -5.00 -3.35
CA ASP A 77 3.43 -5.18 -4.65
C ASP A 77 2.84 -3.89 -5.26
N ALA A 78 3.47 -2.74 -4.97
CA ALA A 78 2.94 -1.43 -5.36
C ALA A 78 3.62 -0.84 -6.61
N ALA A 79 4.86 -1.24 -6.91
CA ALA A 79 5.73 -0.51 -7.84
C ALA A 79 5.14 -0.38 -9.26
N GLU A 80 4.83 -1.50 -9.92
CA GLU A 80 4.30 -1.49 -11.29
C GLU A 80 2.99 -0.70 -11.42
N LEU A 81 2.09 -0.89 -10.45
CA LEU A 81 0.79 -0.20 -10.45
C LEU A 81 0.95 1.29 -10.15
N LEU A 82 1.83 1.69 -9.24
CA LEU A 82 2.12 3.10 -8.99
C LEU A 82 2.73 3.77 -10.23
N ASP A 83 3.68 3.11 -10.90
CA ASP A 83 4.28 3.61 -12.15
C ASP A 83 3.25 3.77 -13.26
N ARG A 84 2.34 2.81 -13.41
CA ARG A 84 1.23 2.91 -14.37
C ARG A 84 0.30 4.07 -14.02
N LEU A 85 -0.09 4.19 -12.75
CA LEU A 85 -1.03 5.22 -12.31
C LEU A 85 -0.45 6.63 -12.39
N ALA A 86 0.85 6.79 -12.17
CA ALA A 86 1.53 8.08 -12.34
C ALA A 86 1.44 8.60 -13.78
N ARG A 87 1.24 7.72 -14.77
CA ARG A 87 1.07 8.08 -16.19
C ARG A 87 -0.38 8.37 -16.58
N ILE A 88 -1.35 8.12 -15.70
CA ILE A 88 -2.78 8.30 -15.98
C ILE A 88 -3.25 9.65 -15.40
N PRO A 89 -3.66 10.61 -16.25
CA PRO A 89 -4.19 11.89 -15.78
C PRO A 89 -5.40 11.69 -14.87
N GLY A 90 -5.39 12.37 -13.72
CA GLY A 90 -6.49 12.31 -12.76
C GLY A 90 -6.50 11.07 -11.84
N SER A 91 -5.48 10.21 -11.89
CA SER A 91 -5.34 9.08 -10.95
C SER A 91 -5.09 9.52 -9.50
N GLY A 92 -4.56 10.74 -9.31
CA GLY A 92 -4.11 11.25 -8.02
C GLY A 92 -2.72 10.77 -7.59
N VAL A 93 -2.06 9.93 -8.39
CA VAL A 93 -0.68 9.48 -8.18
C VAL A 93 0.26 10.35 -9.02
N ARG A 94 1.33 10.87 -8.42
CA ARG A 94 2.38 11.64 -9.11
C ARG A 94 3.76 11.25 -8.58
N VAL A 95 4.76 11.27 -9.45
CA VAL A 95 6.17 11.12 -9.07
C VAL A 95 6.73 12.49 -8.67
N VAL A 96 7.56 12.53 -7.62
CA VAL A 96 8.28 13.73 -7.18
C VAL A 96 9.75 13.36 -7.06
N GLY A 97 10.61 14.06 -7.80
CA GLY A 97 12.05 13.76 -7.90
C GLY A 97 12.45 13.30 -9.30
N ASP A 98 13.76 13.17 -9.53
CA ASP A 98 14.31 12.83 -10.84
C ASP A 98 14.17 11.32 -11.13
N SER A 99 13.69 11.02 -12.33
CA SER A 99 13.54 9.69 -12.93
C SER A 99 14.85 9.13 -13.47
#